data_AF-A0A4V4HEQ2-F1
#
_entry.id   AF-A0A4V4HEQ2-F1
#
_cell.length_a   1.000
_cell.length_b   1.000
_cell.length_c   1.000
_cell.angle_alpha   90.00
_cell.angle_beta   90.00
_cell.angle_gamma   90.00
#
_symmetry.space_group_name_H-M   'P 1'
#
loop_
_entity.id
_entity.type
_entity.pdbx_description
1 polymer ?
#
loop_
_entity_poly.entity_id
_entity_poly.type
_entity_poly.pdbx_seq_one_letter_code
_entity_poly.pdbx_strand_id
1 'polypeptide(L)'
;MWAQIPFMTEWIDESRLRTTSTCNLTHLKLQMYRSIGDDIAIPLLESLQSAPLEVLVFEGIKDGSLTLISRIAQIFPDLVGLTLIRRENHIQKKTKEATWPHQSWEYANQFNGFHRLKYFEWNFAVPFDDVTPSAMLTFEELASGSNNTDTSFKEWDEPMSEYFDDTQSVTLPFAVCCPTLKVITLYSCSCRFYCGISRGPKGKIQVEHGYNPPKGHNEQDWNPSFLQQGWEEEPPPNRKIKAILDM
;
A
#
# COMPACT_ATOMS: atom_id res chain seq x y z
N MET A 1 -3.77 -0.75 -28.06
CA MET A 1 -3.68 -1.10 -26.63
C MET A 1 -3.90 0.12 -25.74
N TRP A 2 -3.19 1.25 -25.92
CA TRP A 2 -3.60 2.55 -25.30
C TRP A 2 -5.02 3.01 -25.68
N ALA A 3 -5.51 2.54 -26.83
CA ALA A 3 -6.83 2.85 -27.34
C ALA A 3 -8.00 2.15 -26.60
N GLN A 4 -7.80 1.32 -25.57
CA GLN A 4 -8.91 0.65 -24.86
C GLN A 4 -9.30 1.35 -23.54
N ILE A 5 -8.37 2.07 -22.91
CA ILE A 5 -8.66 2.78 -21.65
C ILE A 5 -9.69 3.90 -21.84
N PRO A 6 -9.57 4.78 -22.88
CA PRO A 6 -10.59 5.79 -23.13
C PRO A 6 -11.96 5.18 -23.40
N PHE A 7 -12.02 4.06 -24.12
CA PHE A 7 -13.27 3.33 -24.39
C PHE A 7 -13.87 2.73 -23.12
N MET A 8 -13.07 2.33 -22.14
CA MET A 8 -13.58 1.86 -20.86
C MET A 8 -14.11 2.99 -19.99
N THR A 9 -13.39 4.12 -19.90
CA THR A 9 -13.88 5.32 -19.20
C THR A 9 -15.19 5.78 -19.83
N GLU A 10 -15.23 5.86 -21.16
CA GLU A 10 -16.42 6.19 -21.93
C GLU A 10 -17.53 5.14 -21.76
N TRP A 11 -17.21 3.85 -21.73
CA TRP A 11 -18.19 2.79 -21.48
C TRP A 11 -18.74 2.82 -20.05
N ILE A 12 -17.92 3.11 -19.04
CA ILE A 12 -18.36 3.28 -17.65
C ILE A 12 -19.28 4.50 -17.55
N ASP A 13 -18.89 5.62 -18.13
CA ASP A 13 -19.70 6.85 -18.15
C ASP A 13 -21.00 6.65 -18.95
N GLU A 14 -20.97 5.97 -20.10
CA GLU A 14 -22.15 5.63 -20.89
C GLU A 14 -23.06 4.63 -20.16
N SER A 15 -22.51 3.63 -19.49
CA SER A 15 -23.28 2.66 -18.71
C SER A 15 -23.96 3.34 -17.53
N ARG A 16 -23.30 4.32 -16.91
CA ARG A 16 -23.88 5.20 -15.88
C ARG A 16 -25.04 6.03 -16.43
N LEU A 17 -24.94 6.55 -17.64
CA LEU A 17 -26.02 7.31 -18.29
C LEU A 17 -27.22 6.42 -18.68
N ARG A 18 -26.97 5.15 -19.01
CA ARG A 18 -28.00 4.21 -19.49
C ARG A 18 -28.76 3.48 -18.38
N THR A 19 -28.24 3.44 -17.15
CA THR A 19 -28.86 2.69 -16.06
C THR A 19 -29.15 3.56 -14.84
N THR A 20 -30.38 3.48 -14.31
CA THR A 20 -30.79 4.11 -13.04
C THR A 20 -30.31 3.33 -11.81
N SER A 21 -29.61 2.20 -12.02
CA SER A 21 -29.08 1.35 -10.96
C SER A 21 -27.72 1.85 -10.47
N THR A 22 -27.59 2.04 -9.16
CA THR A 22 -26.32 2.36 -8.50
C THR A 22 -25.27 1.28 -8.79
N CYS A 23 -24.07 1.70 -9.24
CA CYS A 23 -22.93 0.80 -9.41
C CYS A 23 -22.57 0.19 -8.06
N ASN A 24 -22.79 -1.11 -7.85
CA ASN A 24 -22.50 -1.80 -6.58
C ASN A 24 -21.09 -2.41 -6.55
N LEU A 25 -20.16 -1.82 -7.30
CA LEU A 25 -18.77 -2.26 -7.35
C LEU A 25 -18.09 -1.86 -6.04
N THR A 26 -17.66 -2.86 -5.26
CA THR A 26 -17.01 -2.65 -3.96
C THR A 26 -15.54 -3.03 -3.98
N HIS A 27 -15.13 -3.90 -4.90
CA HIS A 27 -13.76 -4.38 -5.01
C HIS A 27 -13.32 -4.28 -6.47
N LEU A 28 -12.25 -3.53 -6.70
CA LEU A 28 -11.68 -3.34 -8.02
C LEU A 28 -10.19 -3.63 -8.03
N LYS A 29 -9.77 -4.52 -8.93
CA LYS A 29 -8.38 -4.70 -9.34
C LYS A 29 -8.17 -4.12 -10.73
N LEU A 30 -7.28 -3.14 -10.83
CA LEU A 30 -6.72 -2.63 -12.08
C LEU A 30 -5.31 -3.22 -12.23
N GLN A 31 -5.13 -4.09 -13.21
CA GLN A 31 -3.82 -4.67 -13.52
C GLN A 31 -3.41 -4.28 -14.93
N MET A 32 -2.46 -3.36 -15.03
CA MET A 32 -1.98 -2.88 -16.33
C MET A 32 -0.77 -3.69 -16.77
N TYR A 33 -0.78 -4.21 -17.99
CA TYR A 33 0.36 -4.84 -18.63
C TYR A 33 1.47 -3.81 -18.88
N ARG A 34 1.11 -2.57 -19.24
CA ARG A 34 2.04 -1.44 -19.37
C ARG A 34 1.73 -0.41 -18.29
N SER A 35 2.78 0.16 -17.71
CA SER A 35 2.61 1.23 -16.72
C SER A 35 1.89 2.45 -17.32
N ILE A 36 0.88 2.98 -16.64
CA ILE A 36 0.16 4.19 -17.06
C ILE A 36 0.53 5.39 -16.19
N GLY A 37 0.58 6.57 -16.80
CA GLY A 37 0.86 7.82 -16.11
C GLY A 37 -0.35 8.33 -15.33
N ASP A 38 -0.09 9.30 -14.44
CA ASP A 38 -1.13 9.90 -13.59
C ASP A 38 -2.19 10.64 -14.43
N ASP A 39 -1.81 11.14 -15.61
CA ASP A 39 -2.66 11.80 -16.60
C ASP A 39 -3.77 10.90 -17.15
N ILE A 40 -3.55 9.57 -17.17
CA ILE A 40 -4.52 8.57 -17.60
C ILE A 40 -5.18 7.91 -16.40
N ALA A 41 -4.41 7.65 -15.34
CA ALA A 41 -4.87 7.00 -14.13
C ALA A 41 -5.97 7.80 -13.41
N ILE A 42 -5.78 9.11 -13.24
CA ILE A 42 -6.71 9.95 -12.49
C ILE A 42 -8.10 10.01 -13.17
N PRO A 43 -8.23 10.32 -14.48
CA PRO A 43 -9.53 10.31 -15.14
C PRO A 43 -10.24 8.96 -15.09
N LEU A 44 -9.48 7.85 -15.19
CA LEU A 44 -10.04 6.51 -15.04
C LEU A 44 -10.66 6.32 -13.64
N LEU A 45 -9.97 6.73 -12.59
CA LEU A 45 -10.47 6.66 -11.21
C LEU A 45 -11.65 7.60 -10.97
N GLU A 46 -11.64 8.80 -11.56
CA GLU A 46 -12.74 9.76 -11.48
C GLU A 46 -14.04 9.21 -12.09
N SER A 47 -13.96 8.43 -13.16
CA SER A 47 -15.16 7.79 -13.76
C SER A 47 -15.86 6.81 -12.80
N LEU A 48 -15.10 6.28 -11.84
CA LEU A 48 -15.55 5.34 -10.82
C LEU A 48 -16.04 5.99 -9.53
N GLN A 49 -16.05 7.33 -9.42
CA GLN A 49 -16.41 8.05 -8.18
C GLN A 49 -17.79 7.71 -7.59
N SER A 50 -18.71 7.18 -8.40
CA SER A 50 -20.04 6.78 -7.95
C SER A 50 -20.11 5.37 -7.37
N ALA A 51 -19.04 4.58 -7.49
CA ALA A 51 -18.96 3.24 -6.95
C ALA A 51 -18.60 3.29 -5.45
N PRO A 52 -19.28 2.52 -4.58
CA PRO A 52 -18.96 2.41 -3.17
C PRO A 52 -17.75 1.49 -2.97
N LEU A 53 -16.60 1.84 -3.55
CA LEU A 53 -15.38 1.04 -3.46
C LEU A 53 -14.91 0.93 -2.00
N GLU A 54 -14.75 -0.29 -1.54
CA GLU A 54 -14.12 -0.66 -0.29
C GLU A 54 -12.67 -1.11 -0.51
N VAL A 55 -12.36 -1.71 -1.66
CA VAL A 55 -11.01 -2.19 -1.96
C VAL A 55 -10.59 -1.76 -3.37
N LEU A 56 -9.42 -1.11 -3.44
CA LEU A 56 -8.77 -0.73 -4.69
C LEU A 56 -7.37 -1.34 -4.75
N VAL A 57 -7.13 -2.16 -5.77
CA VAL A 57 -5.79 -2.65 -6.13
C VAL A 57 -5.42 -2.03 -7.46
N PHE A 58 -4.34 -1.24 -7.49
CA PHE A 58 -3.87 -0.57 -8.68
C PHE A 58 -2.42 -0.95 -8.97
N GLU A 59 -2.27 -1.84 -9.95
CA GLU A 59 -0.98 -2.32 -10.43
C GLU A 59 -0.63 -1.74 -11.80
N GLY A 60 0.59 -1.24 -11.92
CA GLY A 60 1.08 -0.62 -13.15
C GLY A 60 1.02 0.90 -13.13
N ILE A 61 1.28 1.51 -11.98
CA ILE A 61 1.45 2.97 -11.87
C ILE A 61 2.83 3.32 -12.43
N LYS A 62 2.93 4.36 -13.27
CA LYS A 62 4.21 4.84 -13.82
C LYS A 62 4.80 5.99 -13.00
N ASP A 63 3.99 7.02 -12.76
CA ASP A 63 4.48 8.25 -12.14
C ASP A 63 4.40 8.10 -10.62
N GLY A 64 3.19 7.95 -10.06
CA GLY A 64 3.01 7.73 -8.62
C GLY A 64 3.23 9.01 -7.83
N SER A 65 2.75 10.14 -8.34
CA SER A 65 2.88 11.43 -7.66
C SER A 65 2.03 11.50 -6.39
N LEU A 66 2.33 12.46 -5.51
CA LEU A 66 1.46 12.77 -4.36
C LEU A 66 0.02 13.09 -4.79
N THR A 67 -0.15 13.70 -5.96
CA THR A 67 -1.46 14.04 -6.54
C THR A 67 -2.30 12.79 -6.80
N LEU A 68 -1.71 11.70 -7.29
CA LEU A 68 -2.46 10.47 -7.50
C LEU A 68 -3.09 9.96 -6.19
N ILE A 69 -2.32 9.92 -5.11
CA ILE A 69 -2.79 9.42 -3.81
C ILE A 69 -3.85 10.37 -3.24
N SER A 70 -3.63 11.69 -3.33
CA SER A 70 -4.61 12.67 -2.84
C SER A 70 -5.93 12.60 -3.60
N ARG A 71 -5.89 12.39 -4.93
CA ARG A 71 -7.11 12.16 -5.72
C ARG A 71 -7.79 10.84 -5.35
N ILE A 72 -7.06 9.75 -5.13
CA ILE A 72 -7.66 8.49 -4.65
C ILE A 72 -8.39 8.71 -3.32
N ALA A 73 -7.77 9.40 -2.36
CA ALA A 73 -8.37 9.69 -1.07
C ALA A 73 -9.63 10.57 -1.18
N GLN A 74 -9.64 11.53 -2.12
CA GLN A 74 -10.81 12.36 -2.38
C GLN A 74 -11.97 11.60 -3.04
N ILE A 75 -11.66 10.70 -3.98
CA ILE A 75 -12.67 9.96 -4.75
C ILE A 75 -13.22 8.79 -3.91
N PHE A 76 -12.36 8.10 -3.16
CA PHE A 76 -12.71 6.92 -2.38
C PHE A 76 -12.29 7.06 -0.90
N PRO A 77 -12.86 8.01 -0.15
CA PRO A 77 -12.47 8.27 1.25
C PRO A 77 -12.78 7.09 2.19
N ASP A 78 -13.74 6.23 1.80
CA ASP A 78 -14.22 5.12 2.61
C ASP A 78 -13.58 3.76 2.26
N LEU A 79 -12.46 3.76 1.50
CA LEU A 79 -11.67 2.57 1.25
C LEU A 79 -11.29 1.90 2.58
N VAL A 80 -11.37 0.57 2.59
CA VAL A 80 -10.90 -0.32 3.65
C VAL A 80 -9.53 -0.88 3.30
N GLY A 81 -9.28 -1.14 2.02
CA GLY A 81 -8.02 -1.68 1.50
C GLY A 81 -7.52 -0.95 0.27
N LEU A 82 -6.23 -0.63 0.26
CA LEU A 82 -5.56 0.02 -0.87
C LEU A 82 -4.25 -0.71 -1.19
N THR A 83 -4.05 -1.09 -2.45
CA THR A 83 -2.78 -1.64 -2.93
C THR A 83 -2.29 -0.79 -4.08
N LEU A 84 -1.09 -0.25 -3.97
CA LEU A 84 -0.47 0.58 -5.01
C LEU A 84 0.85 -0.02 -5.45
N ILE A 85 0.92 -0.45 -6.72
CA ILE A 85 2.12 -1.07 -7.28
C ILE A 85 2.63 -0.24 -8.46
N ARG A 86 3.77 0.42 -8.24
CA ARG A 86 4.50 1.19 -9.26
C ARG A 86 5.40 0.28 -10.09
N ARG A 87 5.54 0.59 -11.37
CA ARG A 87 6.50 -0.05 -12.29
C ARG A 87 7.50 0.99 -12.77
N GLU A 88 8.78 0.71 -12.59
CA GLU A 88 9.85 1.66 -12.92
C GLU A 88 10.03 1.81 -14.44
N ASN A 89 9.64 0.78 -15.20
CA ASN A 89 9.69 0.82 -16.64
C ASN A 89 8.50 0.08 -17.27
N HIS A 90 8.21 0.42 -18.52
CA HIS A 90 7.08 -0.11 -19.28
C HIS A 90 7.24 -1.59 -19.70
N ILE A 91 8.43 -2.18 -19.48
CA ILE A 91 8.76 -3.57 -19.83
C ILE A 91 8.62 -4.49 -18.60
N GLN A 92 8.63 -3.93 -17.39
CA GLN A 92 8.54 -4.66 -16.14
C GLN A 92 7.17 -5.34 -16.05
N LYS A 93 7.18 -6.67 -16.07
CA LYS A 93 5.95 -7.50 -15.98
C LYS A 93 5.71 -8.07 -14.59
N LYS A 94 6.75 -8.14 -13.76
CA LYS A 94 6.68 -8.70 -12.40
C LYS A 94 6.67 -7.57 -11.38
N THR A 95 5.84 -7.72 -10.37
CA THR A 95 5.88 -6.88 -9.17
C THR A 95 7.21 -7.12 -8.46
N LYS A 96 7.91 -6.03 -8.19
CA LYS A 96 9.13 -5.93 -7.39
C LYS A 96 9.12 -4.59 -6.68
N GLU A 97 10.03 -4.39 -5.74
CA GLU A 97 10.31 -3.07 -5.18
C GLU A 97 10.56 -2.05 -6.29
N ALA A 98 10.09 -0.83 -6.07
CA ALA A 98 10.23 0.28 -6.97
C ALA A 98 10.62 1.54 -6.19
N THR A 99 11.49 2.34 -6.79
CA THR A 99 11.73 3.71 -6.31
C THR A 99 10.48 4.53 -6.56
N TRP A 100 9.93 5.20 -5.54
CA TRP A 100 8.84 6.16 -5.73
C TRP A 100 9.38 7.59 -5.84
N PRO A 101 8.68 8.51 -6.53
CA PRO A 101 9.18 9.87 -6.75
C PRO A 101 9.45 10.69 -5.48
N HIS A 102 8.77 10.38 -4.38
CA HIS A 102 8.87 11.11 -3.12
C HIS A 102 9.25 10.19 -1.96
N GLN A 103 9.59 10.78 -0.83
CA GLN A 103 9.84 10.03 0.41
C GLN A 103 8.53 9.48 0.98
N SER A 104 8.61 8.39 1.74
CA SER A 104 7.44 7.71 2.32
C SER A 104 6.58 8.63 3.19
N TRP A 105 7.20 9.49 3.98
CA TRP A 105 6.51 10.44 4.86
C TRP A 105 5.75 11.54 4.08
N GLU A 106 6.15 11.86 2.84
CA GLU A 106 5.42 12.82 2.00
C GLU A 106 4.09 12.21 1.51
N TYR A 107 4.10 10.92 1.16
CA TYR A 107 2.89 10.17 0.80
C TYR A 107 1.95 10.00 2.00
N ALA A 108 2.50 9.74 3.18
CA ALA A 108 1.72 9.53 4.39
C ALA A 108 0.75 10.70 4.67
N ASN A 109 1.16 11.94 4.43
CA ASN A 109 0.30 13.10 4.62
C ASN A 109 -0.99 13.05 3.77
N GLN A 110 -0.94 12.42 2.60
CA GLN A 110 -2.11 12.27 1.73
C GLN A 110 -3.14 11.26 2.27
N PHE A 111 -2.76 10.43 3.25
CA PHE A 111 -3.64 9.41 3.83
C PHE A 111 -4.63 9.96 4.87
N ASN A 112 -4.49 11.23 5.25
CA ASN A 112 -5.46 11.97 6.06
C ASN A 112 -6.90 11.84 5.51
N GLY A 113 -7.06 11.86 4.18
CA GLY A 113 -8.37 11.81 3.54
C GLY A 113 -9.10 10.46 3.64
N PHE A 114 -8.44 9.40 4.12
CA PHE A 114 -9.08 8.10 4.28
C PHE A 114 -9.69 7.94 5.67
N HIS A 115 -11.00 7.68 5.73
CA HIS A 115 -11.73 7.54 6.97
C HIS A 115 -11.79 6.09 7.48
N ARG A 116 -11.67 5.10 6.58
CA ARG A 116 -11.88 3.68 6.91
C ARG A 116 -10.73 2.76 6.51
N LEU A 117 -9.63 3.32 6.00
CA LEU A 117 -8.53 2.53 5.45
C LEU A 117 -7.83 1.76 6.57
N LYS A 118 -7.90 0.43 6.50
CA LYS A 118 -7.29 -0.47 7.48
C LYS A 118 -6.03 -1.11 6.93
N TYR A 119 -5.95 -1.28 5.62
CA TYR A 119 -4.89 -2.06 5.00
C TYR A 119 -4.30 -1.33 3.80
N PHE A 120 -2.97 -1.25 3.76
CA PHE A 120 -2.23 -0.62 2.68
C PHE A 120 -1.09 -1.53 2.21
N GLU A 121 -1.03 -1.87 0.92
CA GLU A 121 0.12 -2.56 0.33
C GLU A 121 0.83 -1.66 -0.66
N TRP A 122 2.15 -1.69 -0.58
CA TRP A 122 3.01 -0.78 -1.31
C TRP A 122 4.30 -1.46 -1.71
N ASN A 123 4.75 -1.28 -2.96
CA ASN A 123 6.05 -1.78 -3.41
C ASN A 123 7.15 -0.72 -3.31
N PHE A 124 7.13 0.09 -2.25
CA PHE A 124 8.16 1.08 -2.01
C PHE A 124 9.48 0.41 -1.64
N ALA A 125 10.53 0.76 -2.38
CA ALA A 125 11.88 0.31 -2.06
C ALA A 125 12.32 0.95 -0.74
N VAL A 126 12.26 0.18 0.34
CA VAL A 126 12.90 0.54 1.61
C VAL A 126 14.35 0.12 1.51
N PRO A 127 15.31 1.01 1.75
CA PRO A 127 16.72 0.65 1.71
C PRO A 127 17.08 -0.15 2.97
N PHE A 128 16.75 -1.45 2.98
CA PHE A 128 17.02 -2.37 4.10
C PHE A 128 18.53 -2.56 4.35
N ASP A 129 19.35 -2.38 3.32
CA ASP A 129 20.80 -2.58 3.36
C ASP A 129 21.61 -1.26 3.31
N ASP A 130 20.95 -0.10 3.41
CA ASP A 130 21.64 1.20 3.36
C ASP A 130 21.92 1.73 4.76
N VAL A 131 22.93 2.59 4.88
CA VAL A 131 23.36 3.13 6.16
C VAL A 131 22.30 4.13 6.66
N THR A 132 21.55 3.73 7.67
CA THR A 132 20.53 4.58 8.28
C THR A 132 21.17 5.56 9.27
N PRO A 133 20.60 6.77 9.48
CA PRO A 133 21.09 7.69 10.52
C PRO A 133 21.11 7.06 11.92
N SER A 134 20.30 6.02 12.17
CA SER A 134 20.28 5.25 13.42
C SER A 134 21.62 4.58 13.72
N ALA A 135 22.35 4.13 12.70
CA ALA A 135 23.71 3.62 12.85
C ALA A 135 24.64 4.72 13.40
N MET A 136 24.53 5.93 12.87
CA MET A 136 25.33 7.08 13.30
C MET A 136 24.97 7.54 14.72
N LEU A 137 23.69 7.56 15.08
CA LEU A 137 23.25 7.85 16.46
C LEU A 137 23.81 6.81 17.44
N THR A 138 23.83 5.53 17.07
CA THR A 138 24.42 4.46 17.88
C THR A 138 25.93 4.69 18.06
N PHE A 139 26.64 5.05 16.99
CA PHE A 139 28.06 5.41 17.08
C PHE A 139 28.30 6.64 17.97
N GLU A 140 27.44 7.65 17.90
CA GLU A 140 27.52 8.86 18.73
C GLU A 140 27.28 8.55 20.22
N GLU A 141 26.32 7.68 20.54
CA GLU A 141 26.05 7.24 21.91
C GLU A 141 27.22 6.44 22.49
N LEU A 142 27.81 5.54 21.70
CA LEU A 142 29.02 4.79 22.08
C LEU A 142 30.23 5.71 22.27
N ALA A 143 30.43 6.68 21.37
CA ALA A 143 31.54 7.64 21.45
C ALA A 143 31.39 8.62 22.63
N SER A 144 30.17 8.89 23.07
CA SER A 144 29.87 9.78 24.21
C SER A 144 30.12 9.15 25.57
N GLY A 145 30.56 7.88 25.63
CA GLY A 145 30.87 7.20 26.89
C GLY A 145 29.63 6.94 27.77
N SER A 146 28.44 6.86 27.15
CA SER A 146 27.23 6.42 27.85
C SER A 146 27.42 4.97 28.28
N ASN A 147 27.69 4.76 29.57
CA ASN A 147 27.92 3.45 30.20
C ASN A 147 26.64 2.60 30.32
N ASN A 148 25.79 2.56 29.29
CA ASN A 148 24.90 1.42 29.08
C ASN A 148 25.67 0.34 28.31
N THR A 149 26.82 -0.07 28.85
CA THR A 149 27.57 -1.22 28.38
C THR A 149 26.90 -2.49 28.89
N ASP A 150 25.70 -2.79 28.38
CA ASP A 150 25.34 -4.18 28.07
C ASP A 150 25.69 -4.50 26.60
N THR A 151 26.65 -3.75 26.06
CA THR A 151 27.40 -4.08 24.84
C THR A 151 28.48 -5.09 25.17
N SER A 152 28.08 -6.25 25.72
CA SER A 152 28.78 -7.44 25.26
C SER A 152 28.47 -7.50 23.77
N PHE A 153 29.49 -7.34 22.93
CA PHE A 153 29.52 -7.97 21.61
C PHE A 153 29.37 -9.47 21.84
N LYS A 154 28.16 -9.91 22.22
CA LYS A 154 27.76 -11.31 22.22
C LYS A 154 27.81 -11.68 20.77
N GLU A 155 28.83 -12.46 20.48
CA GLU A 155 29.00 -13.35 19.34
C GLU A 155 28.03 -13.10 18.19
N TRP A 156 28.64 -12.77 17.05
CA TRP A 156 28.08 -12.75 15.70
C TRP A 156 27.48 -14.11 15.25
N ASP A 157 26.97 -14.92 16.18
CA ASP A 157 26.28 -16.19 16.01
C ASP A 157 24.74 -16.01 16.15
N GLU A 158 24.24 -14.82 16.49
CA GLU A 158 22.81 -14.50 16.35
C GLU A 158 22.50 -14.07 14.90
N PRO A 159 21.53 -14.72 14.23
CA PRO A 159 21.33 -14.53 12.80
C PRO A 159 20.71 -13.16 12.49
N MET A 160 21.48 -12.28 11.84
CA MET A 160 20.98 -11.19 10.97
C MET A 160 19.95 -10.22 11.58
N SER A 161 19.83 -10.09 12.92
CA SER A 161 18.79 -9.25 13.53
C SER A 161 19.21 -7.79 13.80
N GLU A 162 20.44 -7.42 13.48
CA GLU A 162 20.97 -6.04 13.64
C GLU A 162 21.05 -5.25 12.32
N TYR A 163 20.29 -5.65 11.30
CA TYR A 163 19.98 -4.71 10.22
C TYR A 163 19.00 -3.69 10.78
N PHE A 164 19.34 -2.40 10.71
CA PHE A 164 18.46 -1.33 11.16
C PHE A 164 17.15 -1.39 10.37
N ASP A 165 16.12 -1.96 11.00
CA ASP A 165 14.81 -2.15 10.39
C ASP A 165 14.07 -0.81 10.32
N ASP A 166 14.44 0.01 9.34
CA ASP A 166 13.86 1.31 9.03
C ASP A 166 12.40 1.21 8.54
N THR A 167 11.81 0.02 8.49
CA THR A 167 10.39 -0.14 8.20
C THR A 167 9.50 0.52 9.25
N GLN A 168 9.98 0.65 10.50
CA GLN A 168 9.34 1.49 11.52
C GLN A 168 9.26 2.94 11.05
N SER A 169 10.38 3.47 10.55
CA SER A 169 10.50 4.84 10.03
C SER A 169 9.55 5.08 8.86
N VAL A 170 9.31 4.06 8.02
CA VAL A 170 8.35 4.13 6.91
C VAL A 170 6.91 4.02 7.40
N THR A 171 6.61 3.20 8.41
CA THR A 171 5.24 2.91 8.84
C THR A 171 4.65 4.00 9.74
N LEU A 172 5.45 4.56 10.63
CA LEU A 172 5.00 5.54 11.63
C LEU A 172 4.31 6.77 11.03
N PRO A 173 4.83 7.42 9.97
CA PRO A 173 4.14 8.55 9.33
C PRO A 173 2.72 8.21 8.89
N PHE A 174 2.51 7.04 8.28
CA PHE A 174 1.18 6.60 7.85
C PHE A 174 0.27 6.29 9.05
N ALA A 175 0.80 5.68 10.11
CA ALA A 175 0.05 5.39 11.32
C ALA A 175 -0.46 6.68 12.01
N VAL A 176 0.33 7.76 11.94
CA VAL A 176 -0.03 9.11 12.43
C VAL A 176 -1.06 9.77 11.52
N CYS A 177 -0.83 9.77 10.21
CA CYS A 177 -1.71 10.45 9.25
C CYS A 177 -3.03 9.72 8.99
N CYS A 178 -3.11 8.41 9.22
CA CYS A 178 -4.32 7.60 9.02
C CYS A 178 -4.68 6.82 10.29
N PRO A 179 -5.57 7.35 11.16
CA PRO A 179 -5.90 6.74 12.45
C PRO A 179 -6.57 5.37 12.37
N THR A 180 -7.14 5.02 11.22
CA THR A 180 -7.82 3.73 11.02
C THR A 180 -6.90 2.64 10.46
N LEU A 181 -5.70 3.01 10.01
CA LEU A 181 -4.74 2.09 9.43
C LEU A 181 -4.25 1.09 10.47
N LYS A 182 -4.32 -0.20 10.10
CA LYS A 182 -3.99 -1.33 10.95
C LYS A 182 -2.82 -2.14 10.44
N VAL A 183 -2.62 -2.21 9.11
CA VAL A 183 -1.54 -2.98 8.50
C VAL A 183 -0.99 -2.22 7.31
N ILE A 184 0.32 -2.14 7.23
CA ILE A 184 1.04 -1.82 6.01
C ILE A 184 1.79 -3.06 5.57
N THR A 185 1.70 -3.42 4.30
CA THR A 185 2.53 -4.46 3.71
C THR A 185 3.46 -3.85 2.68
N LEU A 186 4.74 -4.08 2.88
CA LEU A 186 5.78 -3.68 1.95
C LEU A 186 6.15 -4.90 1.10
N TYR A 187 6.10 -4.72 -0.21
CA TYR A 187 6.50 -5.77 -1.14
C TYR A 187 8.02 -5.74 -1.30
N SER A 188 8.71 -6.81 -0.86
CA SER A 188 10.14 -7.01 -1.11
C SER A 188 10.40 -8.09 -2.15
N CYS A 189 11.54 -8.00 -2.84
CA CYS A 189 11.92 -8.89 -3.96
C CYS A 189 11.85 -10.39 -3.63
N SER A 190 11.91 -10.77 -2.35
CA SER A 190 11.88 -12.16 -1.86
C SER A 190 10.76 -12.47 -0.88
N CYS A 191 10.08 -11.46 -0.32
CA CYS A 191 9.09 -11.66 0.72
C CYS A 191 8.16 -10.45 0.89
N ARG A 192 7.01 -10.68 1.54
CA ARG A 192 6.18 -9.59 2.06
C ARG A 192 6.58 -9.28 3.47
N PHE A 193 6.70 -8.00 3.75
CA PHE A 193 6.97 -7.51 5.07
C PHE A 193 5.72 -6.84 5.61
N TYR A 194 5.22 -7.33 6.75
CA TYR A 194 4.00 -6.84 7.38
C TYR A 194 4.36 -5.96 8.58
N CYS A 195 3.78 -4.76 8.59
CA CYS A 195 3.84 -3.82 9.70
C CYS A 195 2.44 -3.72 10.32
N GLY A 196 2.23 -4.40 11.44
CA GLY A 196 1.01 -4.27 12.25
C GLY A 196 1.03 -2.99 13.08
N ILE A 197 -0.04 -2.21 13.03
CA ILE A 197 -0.18 -0.96 13.77
C ILE A 197 -1.21 -1.17 14.87
N SER A 198 -0.77 -0.99 16.12
CA SER A 198 -1.65 -0.96 17.28
C SER A 198 -1.56 0.41 17.98
N ARG A 199 -2.67 0.80 18.62
CA ARG A 199 -2.79 2.09 19.31
C ARG A 199 -3.16 1.82 20.75
N GLY A 200 -2.24 2.12 21.65
CA GLY A 200 -2.41 1.95 23.09
C GLY A 200 -3.20 3.10 23.74
N PRO A 201 -3.38 3.04 25.07
CA PRO A 201 -3.96 4.13 25.85
C PRO A 201 -3.21 5.44 25.60
N LYS A 202 -3.93 6.56 25.55
CA LYS A 202 -3.38 7.91 25.28
C LYS A 202 -2.80 8.11 23.86
N GLY A 203 -3.16 7.27 22.90
CA GLY A 203 -2.77 7.45 21.50
C GLY A 203 -1.33 7.06 21.19
N LYS A 204 -0.65 6.34 22.09
CA LYS A 204 0.69 5.79 21.80
C LYS A 204 0.58 4.78 20.66
N ILE A 205 1.27 5.03 19.57
CA ILE A 205 1.35 4.12 18.42
C ILE A 205 2.45 3.09 18.70
N GLN A 206 2.15 1.83 18.43
CA GLN A 206 3.09 0.72 18.45
C GLN A 206 3.06 0.06 17.07
N VAL A 207 4.23 -0.30 16.55
CA VAL A 207 4.36 -1.00 15.29
C VAL A 207 5.04 -2.33 15.56
N GLU A 208 4.41 -3.41 15.10
CA GLU A 208 4.93 -4.78 15.15
C GLU A 208 5.30 -5.21 13.73
N HIS A 209 6.38 -5.97 13.59
CA HIS A 209 6.96 -6.31 12.30
C HIS A 209 7.09 -7.83 12.15
N GLY A 210 6.93 -8.31 10.92
CA GLY A 210 7.23 -9.69 10.61
C GLY A 210 6.94 -10.09 9.17
N TYR A 211 7.40 -11.29 8.82
CA TYR A 211 7.11 -11.92 7.52
C TYR A 211 5.74 -12.61 7.47
N ASN A 212 5.06 -12.69 8.61
CA ASN A 212 3.71 -13.24 8.72
C ASN A 212 2.72 -12.12 9.04
N PRO A 213 1.45 -12.26 8.61
CA PRO A 213 0.40 -11.32 8.96
C PRO A 213 0.28 -11.21 10.49
N PRO A 214 0.03 -10.01 11.05
CA PRO A 214 -0.13 -9.86 12.49
C PRO A 214 -1.32 -10.68 12.99
N LYS A 215 -1.20 -11.27 14.19
CA LYS A 215 -2.23 -12.17 14.75
C LYS A 215 -3.58 -11.46 14.89
N GLY A 216 -4.65 -12.11 14.44
CA GLY A 216 -6.02 -11.59 14.55
C GLY A 216 -6.45 -10.65 13.42
N HIS A 217 -5.61 -10.47 12.39
CA HIS A 217 -6.00 -9.75 11.18
C HIS A 217 -6.59 -10.73 10.17
N ASN A 218 -7.79 -10.40 9.65
CA ASN A 218 -8.46 -11.20 8.64
C ASN A 218 -8.01 -10.74 7.25
N GLU A 219 -7.06 -11.46 6.64
CA GLU A 219 -6.65 -11.22 5.24
C GLU A 219 -7.81 -11.38 4.23
N GLN A 220 -8.95 -11.95 4.63
CA GLN A 220 -10.11 -12.03 3.72
C GLN A 220 -10.80 -10.68 3.51
N ASP A 221 -10.67 -9.74 4.45
CA ASP A 221 -11.25 -8.38 4.32
C ASP A 221 -10.47 -7.51 3.33
N TRP A 222 -9.20 -7.86 3.13
CA TRP A 222 -8.25 -7.20 2.26
C TRP A 222 -7.39 -8.30 1.70
N ASN A 223 -7.80 -8.90 0.58
CA ASN A 223 -7.08 -10.03 0.00
C ASN A 223 -6.03 -9.53 -1.00
N PRO A 224 -4.74 -9.47 -0.63
CA PRO A 224 -3.70 -9.02 -1.54
C PRO A 224 -2.87 -10.23 -2.02
N SER A 225 -3.11 -11.45 -1.56
CA SER A 225 -2.30 -12.65 -1.81
C SER A 225 -3.15 -13.65 -2.60
N PHE A 226 -3.07 -13.63 -3.95
CA PHE A 226 -3.33 -14.74 -4.91
C PHE A 226 -3.95 -14.38 -6.26
N LEU A 227 -3.97 -13.12 -6.70
CA LEU A 227 -4.63 -12.72 -7.97
C LEU A 227 -3.93 -13.19 -9.27
N GLN A 228 -3.13 -14.27 -9.25
CA GLN A 228 -2.89 -15.14 -10.41
C GLN A 228 -4.04 -16.13 -10.64
N GLN A 229 -4.76 -16.51 -9.59
CA GLN A 229 -6.06 -17.18 -9.65
C GLN A 229 -7.10 -16.14 -9.22
N GLY A 230 -8.21 -16.01 -9.94
CA GLY A 230 -9.24 -15.01 -9.62
C GLY A 230 -9.76 -15.15 -8.19
N TRP A 231 -10.69 -14.27 -7.80
CA TRP A 231 -11.42 -14.45 -6.55
C TRP A 231 -12.14 -15.81 -6.57
N GLU A 232 -11.57 -16.85 -5.97
CA GLU A 232 -12.26 -18.12 -5.79
C GLU A 232 -13.35 -17.95 -4.72
N GLU A 233 -14.51 -18.50 -5.07
CA GLU A 233 -15.75 -18.65 -4.31
C GLU A 233 -16.71 -17.45 -4.21
N GLU A 234 -17.98 -17.82 -4.40
CA GLU A 234 -19.15 -16.95 -4.55
C GLU A 234 -19.19 -15.87 -3.47
N PRO A 235 -19.59 -14.64 -3.82
CA PRO A 235 -19.77 -13.60 -2.82
C PRO A 235 -20.75 -14.11 -1.75
N PRO A 236 -20.50 -13.83 -0.45
CA PRO A 236 -21.52 -14.04 0.56
C PRO A 236 -22.81 -13.36 0.09
N PRO A 237 -24.02 -13.85 0.47
CA PRO A 237 -25.30 -13.49 -0.15
C PRO A 237 -25.65 -11.98 -0.10
N ASN A 238 -24.82 -11.16 0.54
CA ASN A 238 -24.87 -9.71 0.53
C ASN A 238 -23.89 -9.10 -0.51
N ARG A 239 -24.36 -8.96 -1.75
CA ARG A 239 -24.00 -7.91 -2.75
C ARG A 239 -22.56 -7.34 -2.72
N LYS A 240 -21.52 -8.15 -2.87
CA LYS A 240 -20.18 -7.63 -3.23
C LYS A 240 -19.84 -8.00 -4.67
N ILE A 241 -19.94 -7.03 -5.60
CA ILE A 241 -19.43 -7.20 -6.96
C ILE A 241 -17.92 -6.97 -6.93
N LYS A 242 -17.18 -7.96 -7.42
CA LYS A 242 -15.71 -7.95 -7.56
C LYS A 242 -15.38 -7.90 -9.05
N ALA A 243 -14.52 -6.97 -9.48
CA ALA A 243 -14.06 -6.88 -10.86
C ALA A 243 -12.52 -6.93 -10.93
N ILE A 244 -12.02 -7.69 -11.90
CA ILE A 244 -10.61 -7.68 -12.30
C ILE A 244 -10.57 -7.19 -13.74
N LEU A 245 -9.83 -6.11 -13.98
CA LEU A 245 -9.60 -5.56 -15.30
C LEU A 245 -8.11 -5.72 -15.62
N ASP A 246 -7.82 -6.68 -16.49
CA ASP A 246 -6.51 -6.87 -17.12
C ASP A 246 -6.46 -6.01 -18.40
N MET A 247 -5.57 -5.02 -18.44
CA MET A 247 -5.45 -4.07 -19.57
C MET A 247 -4.05 -4.02 -20.17
#